data_AF-A0A840SCL9-F1
#
_entry.id   AF-A0A840SCL9-F1
#
_cell.length_a   1.000
_cell.length_b   1.000
_cell.length_c   1.000
_cell.angle_alpha   90.00
_cell.angle_beta   90.00
_cell.angle_gamma   90.00
#
_symmetry.space_group_name_H-M   'P 1'
#
loop_
_entity.id
_entity.type
_entity.pdbx_description
1 polymer ?
#
loop_
_entity_poly.entity_id
_entity_poly.type
_entity_poly.pdbx_seq_one_letter_code
_entity_poly.pdbx_strand_id
1 'polypeptide(L)'
;MRALNAWRLMAVSLLFGSLVACFPAMDWREMPVSEAALKVQFPCKPVRRMVSDRGLLHCEAQEIGFSLSWLQFQDPAIMRQALQAAPQALAERLGSQAKIRRLTGDIGAEVPAGALAWPESGVWLIETADGTSRLLVWAHGLTLYQAVVRGGANTAEVAQRFFHGLSHTQH
;
A
#
# COMPACT_ATOMS: atom_id res chain seq x y z
N MET A 1 69.68 6.51 6.28
CA MET A 1 68.53 6.90 7.12
C MET A 1 67.27 6.79 6.27
N ARG A 2 66.29 6.02 6.76
CA ARG A 2 65.13 5.50 6.02
C ARG A 2 64.04 6.58 5.85
N ALA A 3 64.16 7.41 4.83
CA ALA A 3 63.12 8.35 4.43
C ALA A 3 62.59 7.90 3.07
N LEU A 4 61.61 7.00 3.05
CA LEU A 4 60.78 6.62 1.90
C LEU A 4 60.00 5.36 2.34
N ASN A 5 58.94 5.49 3.14
CA ASN A 5 57.89 4.46 3.27
C ASN A 5 56.67 4.86 4.13
N ALA A 6 56.53 6.12 4.55
CA ALA A 6 55.32 6.54 5.25
C ALA A 6 54.14 6.86 4.30
N TRP A 7 54.43 7.23 3.03
CA TRP A 7 53.38 7.72 2.12
C TRP A 7 52.51 6.59 1.54
N ARG A 8 53.06 5.38 1.32
CA ARG A 8 52.32 4.28 0.67
C ARG A 8 51.23 3.65 1.54
N LEU A 9 51.23 3.91 2.85
CA LEU A 9 50.25 3.33 3.78
C LEU A 9 48.99 4.19 3.96
N MET A 10 48.99 5.44 3.49
CA MET A 10 47.82 6.33 3.61
C MET A 10 46.77 6.17 2.49
N ALA A 11 47.10 5.46 1.40
CA ALA A 11 46.22 5.36 0.24
C ALA A 11 45.26 4.15 0.26
N VAL A 12 45.46 3.19 1.17
CA VAL A 12 44.68 1.93 1.15
C VAL A 12 43.50 1.94 2.13
N SER A 13 43.48 2.84 3.13
CA SER A 13 42.43 2.85 4.16
C SER A 13 41.16 3.64 3.79
N LEU A 14 41.12 4.32 2.65
CA LEU A 14 39.98 5.20 2.28
C LEU A 14 38.91 4.53 1.40
N LEU A 15 39.04 3.24 1.07
CA LEU A 15 38.17 2.55 0.12
C LEU A 15 37.17 1.55 0.74
N PHE A 16 37.07 1.47 2.07
CA PHE A 16 36.28 0.43 2.76
C PHE A 16 35.15 0.96 3.65
N GLY A 17 34.63 2.17 3.39
CA GLY A 17 33.77 2.90 4.32
C GLY A 17 32.35 3.26 3.87
N SER A 18 31.87 2.83 2.69
CA SER A 18 30.60 3.35 2.15
C SER A 18 29.67 2.29 1.54
N LEU A 19 29.60 1.12 2.17
CA LEU A 19 28.49 0.17 1.98
C LEU A 19 27.61 0.10 3.24
N VAL A 20 27.34 1.25 3.85
CA VAL A 20 26.12 1.38 4.66
C VAL A 20 24.98 1.60 3.66
N ALA A 21 24.60 0.53 2.97
CA ALA A 21 23.29 0.48 2.35
C ALA A 21 22.30 0.57 3.51
N CYS A 22 21.79 1.78 3.77
CA CYS A 22 20.56 1.98 4.50
C CYS A 22 19.56 0.97 3.95
N PHE A 23 19.24 -0.09 4.69
CA PHE A 23 18.03 -0.85 4.46
C PHE A 23 16.91 0.03 5.01
N PRO A 24 16.12 0.75 4.17
CA PRO A 24 14.89 1.32 4.69
C PRO A 24 14.05 0.14 5.20
N ALA A 25 13.62 0.23 6.45
CA ALA A 25 13.13 -0.86 7.31
C ALA A 25 11.76 -1.45 6.88
N MET A 26 11.60 -1.84 5.62
CA MET A 26 10.42 -2.49 5.05
C MET A 26 10.84 -3.73 4.27
N ASP A 27 10.50 -4.91 4.79
CA ASP A 27 10.72 -6.21 4.16
C ASP A 27 9.54 -6.50 3.23
N TRP A 28 9.61 -5.95 2.00
CA TRP A 28 8.55 -6.12 1.01
C TRP A 28 8.53 -7.56 0.49
N ARG A 29 7.50 -8.30 0.88
CA ARG A 29 7.32 -9.70 0.52
C ARG A 29 6.05 -9.85 -0.30
N GLU A 30 6.20 -10.45 -1.47
CA GLU A 30 5.07 -10.90 -2.26
C GLU A 30 4.44 -12.14 -1.63
N MET A 31 3.11 -12.15 -1.58
CA MET A 31 2.35 -13.31 -1.13
C MET A 31 1.02 -13.41 -1.88
N PRO A 32 0.56 -14.65 -2.18
CA PRO A 32 -0.78 -14.86 -2.70
C PRO A 32 -1.83 -14.70 -1.59
N VAL A 33 -3.00 -14.21 -1.98
CA VAL A 33 -4.24 -14.14 -1.20
C VAL A 33 -5.29 -14.90 -2.01
N SER A 34 -5.26 -16.23 -1.90
CA SER A 34 -6.10 -17.13 -2.69
C SER A 34 -7.59 -16.84 -2.53
N GLU A 35 -8.00 -16.43 -1.34
CA GLU A 35 -9.41 -16.15 -1.02
C GLU A 35 -9.93 -14.86 -1.68
N ALA A 36 -9.00 -14.05 -2.19
CA ALA A 36 -9.27 -12.79 -2.87
C ALA A 36 -8.78 -12.80 -4.33
N ALA A 37 -8.34 -13.95 -4.87
CA ALA A 37 -7.75 -14.05 -6.21
C ALA A 37 -6.72 -12.94 -6.51
N LEU A 38 -5.85 -12.66 -5.54
CA LEU A 38 -4.92 -11.53 -5.56
C LEU A 38 -3.50 -11.97 -5.16
N LYS A 39 -2.49 -11.33 -5.73
CA LYS A 39 -1.13 -11.24 -5.17
C LYS A 39 -0.93 -9.84 -4.62
N VAL A 40 -0.28 -9.76 -3.47
CA VAL A 40 0.00 -8.51 -2.77
C VAL A 40 1.43 -8.51 -2.25
N GLN A 41 2.05 -7.33 -2.22
CA GLN A 41 3.31 -7.12 -1.53
C GLN A 41 3.08 -6.33 -0.24
N PHE A 42 3.41 -6.92 0.91
CA PHE A 42 3.38 -6.22 2.21
C PHE A 42 4.81 -5.95 2.70
N PRO A 43 5.06 -4.81 3.38
CA PRO A 43 6.37 -4.47 3.95
C PRO A 43 6.66 -5.16 5.30
N CYS A 44 5.69 -5.90 5.81
CA CYS A 44 5.69 -6.61 7.08
C CYS A 44 4.83 -7.87 6.95
N LYS A 45 4.96 -8.82 7.88
CA LYS A 45 4.08 -9.99 7.91
C LYS A 45 2.67 -9.55 8.32
N PRO A 46 1.63 -9.70 7.46
CA PRO A 46 0.29 -9.27 7.81
C PRO A 46 -0.40 -10.24 8.77
N VAL A 47 -1.19 -9.68 9.69
CA VAL A 47 -2.19 -10.40 10.45
C VAL A 47 -3.45 -10.54 9.60
N ARG A 48 -3.97 -11.76 9.52
CA ARG A 48 -5.16 -12.12 8.74
C ARG A 48 -6.40 -12.24 9.62
N ARG A 49 -7.51 -11.64 9.19
CA ARG A 49 -8.85 -11.81 9.75
C ARG A 49 -9.82 -12.13 8.61
N MET A 50 -10.64 -13.15 8.79
CA MET A 50 -11.58 -13.61 7.77
C MET A 50 -12.92 -13.96 8.39
N VAL A 51 -14.00 -13.64 7.67
CA VAL A 51 -15.37 -14.01 8.03
C VAL A 51 -16.13 -14.26 6.74
N SER A 52 -16.44 -15.51 6.42
CA SER A 52 -17.26 -15.90 5.25
C SER A 52 -16.85 -15.19 3.95
N ASP A 53 -17.59 -14.15 3.55
CA ASP A 53 -17.49 -13.42 2.29
C ASP A 53 -16.48 -12.26 2.31
N ARG A 54 -15.80 -12.04 3.44
CA ARG A 54 -14.86 -10.93 3.62
C ARG A 54 -13.57 -11.34 4.29
N GLY A 55 -12.52 -10.61 3.97
CA GLY A 55 -11.24 -10.73 4.64
C GLY A 55 -10.50 -9.41 4.77
N LEU A 56 -9.54 -9.41 5.69
CA LEU A 56 -8.67 -8.30 6.01
C LEU A 56 -7.26 -8.82 6.31
N LEU A 57 -6.29 -8.28 5.60
CA LEU A 57 -4.87 -8.33 5.93
C LEU A 57 -4.46 -6.96 6.43
N HIS A 58 -3.70 -6.92 7.53
CA HIS A 58 -3.13 -5.66 8.02
C HIS A 58 -1.79 -5.90 8.70
N CYS A 59 -0.89 -4.93 8.59
CA CYS A 59 0.27 -4.81 9.45
C CYS A 59 0.71 -3.35 9.57
N GLU A 60 1.64 -3.12 10.48
CA GLU A 60 2.24 -1.82 10.71
C GLU A 60 3.76 -1.94 10.62
N ALA A 61 4.40 -1.03 9.90
CA ALA A 61 5.85 -0.94 9.79
C ALA A 61 6.25 0.53 9.74
N GLN A 62 7.24 0.93 10.55
CA GLN A 62 7.69 2.32 10.65
C GLN A 62 6.55 3.33 10.90
N GLU A 63 5.64 3.01 11.83
CA GLU A 63 4.48 3.87 12.17
C GLU A 63 3.53 4.13 10.97
N ILE A 64 3.63 3.31 9.93
CA ILE A 64 2.73 3.31 8.78
C ILE A 64 1.90 2.03 8.83
N GLY A 65 0.58 2.20 8.89
CA GLY A 65 -0.39 1.11 8.81
C GLY A 65 -0.74 0.78 7.37
N PHE A 66 -0.71 -0.51 7.03
CA PHE A 66 -1.09 -1.06 5.74
C PHE A 66 -2.25 -2.02 5.92
N SER A 67 -3.27 -1.92 5.08
CA SER A 67 -4.34 -2.91 5.05
C SER A 67 -4.85 -3.19 3.65
N LEU A 68 -5.20 -4.45 3.42
CA LEU A 68 -5.95 -4.93 2.26
C LEU A 68 -7.20 -5.63 2.77
N SER A 69 -8.37 -5.21 2.33
CA SER A 69 -9.63 -5.93 2.58
C SER A 69 -10.37 -6.21 1.29
N TRP A 70 -11.16 -7.28 1.32
CA TRP A 70 -12.05 -7.66 0.23
C TRP A 70 -13.40 -8.07 0.78
N LEU A 71 -14.43 -7.89 -0.04
CA LEU A 71 -15.80 -8.29 0.23
C LEU A 71 -16.43 -8.83 -1.06
N GLN A 72 -16.94 -10.05 -1.00
CA GLN A 72 -17.66 -10.69 -2.10
C GLN A 72 -19.15 -10.34 -2.03
N PHE A 73 -19.74 -10.11 -3.19
CA PHE A 73 -21.15 -9.76 -3.36
C PHE A 73 -21.85 -10.81 -4.24
N GLN A 74 -23.18 -10.86 -4.13
CA GLN A 74 -24.02 -11.65 -5.04
C GLN A 74 -24.74 -10.76 -6.06
N ASP A 75 -24.92 -9.48 -5.73
CA ASP A 75 -25.59 -8.49 -6.57
C ASP A 75 -24.60 -7.38 -7.00
N PRO A 76 -24.35 -7.22 -8.31
CA PRO A 76 -23.45 -6.18 -8.82
C PRO A 76 -23.95 -4.76 -8.56
N ALA A 77 -25.27 -4.53 -8.42
CA ALA A 77 -25.81 -3.21 -8.11
C ALA A 77 -25.47 -2.79 -6.66
N ILE A 78 -25.60 -3.72 -5.71
CA ILE A 78 -25.20 -3.49 -4.32
C ILE A 78 -23.68 -3.28 -4.23
N MET A 79 -22.90 -4.08 -4.95
CA MET A 79 -21.44 -3.90 -5.00
C MET A 79 -21.04 -2.51 -5.52
N ARG A 80 -21.72 -2.01 -6.56
CA ARG A 80 -21.45 -0.68 -7.11
C ARG A 80 -21.79 0.44 -6.12
N GLN A 81 -22.91 0.32 -5.41
CA GLN A 81 -23.27 1.25 -4.34
C GLN A 81 -22.23 1.24 -3.21
N ALA A 82 -21.75 0.05 -2.82
CA ALA A 82 -20.69 -0.07 -1.82
C ALA A 82 -19.37 0.56 -2.30
N LEU A 83 -19.02 0.41 -3.58
CA LEU A 83 -17.84 1.03 -4.17
C LEU A 83 -17.94 2.57 -4.15
N GLN A 84 -19.10 3.10 -4.51
CA GLN A 84 -19.39 4.55 -4.47
C GLN A 84 -19.25 5.12 -3.05
N ALA A 85 -19.76 4.41 -2.04
CA ALA A 85 -19.76 4.87 -0.65
C ALA A 85 -18.43 4.63 0.08
N ALA A 86 -17.58 3.74 -0.42
CA ALA A 86 -16.36 3.28 0.25
C ALA A 86 -15.42 4.42 0.73
N PRO A 87 -15.11 5.44 -0.08
CA PRO A 87 -14.20 6.49 0.35
C PRO A 87 -14.75 7.31 1.52
N GLN A 88 -16.03 7.68 1.45
CA GLN A 88 -16.73 8.41 2.50
C GLN A 88 -16.84 7.58 3.78
N ALA A 89 -17.21 6.29 3.66
CA ALA A 89 -17.31 5.38 4.80
C ALA A 89 -15.96 5.19 5.52
N LEU A 90 -14.84 5.16 4.79
CA LEU A 90 -13.52 5.13 5.42
C LEU A 90 -13.19 6.45 6.13
N ALA A 91 -13.52 7.58 5.51
CA ALA A 91 -13.30 8.91 6.09
C ALA A 91 -14.03 9.07 7.43
N GLU A 92 -15.29 8.62 7.52
CA GLU A 92 -16.09 8.67 8.75
C GLU A 92 -15.51 7.78 9.86
N ARG A 93 -14.95 6.63 9.51
CA ARG A 93 -14.26 5.74 10.46
C ARG A 93 -12.92 6.30 10.94
N LEU A 94 -12.33 7.19 10.16
CA LEU A 94 -11.07 7.85 10.47
C LEU A 94 -11.27 9.10 11.33
N GLY A 95 -12.36 9.84 11.14
CA GLY A 95 -12.70 10.99 11.97
C GLY A 95 -13.81 11.84 11.37
N SER A 96 -14.57 12.53 12.23
CA SER A 96 -15.77 13.30 11.88
C SER A 96 -15.53 14.54 10.99
N GLN A 97 -14.27 14.95 10.79
CA GLN A 97 -13.89 16.13 10.00
C GLN A 97 -12.88 15.80 8.90
N ALA A 98 -12.84 14.54 8.47
CA ALA A 98 -11.95 14.11 7.41
C ALA A 98 -12.20 14.86 6.10
N LYS A 99 -11.16 15.46 5.52
CA LYS A 99 -11.21 16.00 4.15
C LYS A 99 -10.89 14.87 3.19
N ILE A 100 -11.78 14.67 2.22
CA ILE A 100 -11.62 13.62 1.22
C ILE A 100 -11.51 14.22 -0.18
N ARG A 101 -10.52 13.75 -0.94
CA ARG A 101 -10.33 14.17 -2.33
C ARG A 101 -9.83 13.01 -3.17
N ARG A 102 -10.44 12.82 -4.34
CA ARG A 102 -9.94 11.86 -5.33
C ARG A 102 -8.63 12.35 -5.95
N LEU A 103 -7.66 11.44 -6.09
CA LEU A 103 -6.42 11.70 -6.81
C LEU A 103 -6.61 11.34 -8.29
N THR A 104 -6.10 12.18 -9.18
CA THR A 104 -6.19 12.05 -10.64
C THR A 104 -4.80 12.23 -11.27
N GLY A 105 -4.61 11.69 -12.48
CA GLY A 105 -3.33 11.75 -13.21
C GLY A 105 -2.23 10.88 -12.58
N ASP A 106 -0.97 11.23 -12.80
CA ASP A 106 0.24 10.49 -12.34
C ASP A 106 0.34 10.29 -10.82
N ILE A 107 -0.49 11.01 -10.06
CA ILE A 107 -0.54 10.97 -8.59
C ILE A 107 -1.60 9.96 -8.10
N GLY A 108 -2.50 9.51 -8.98
CA GLY A 108 -3.42 8.40 -8.73
C GLY A 108 -2.77 7.09 -9.18
N ALA A 109 -2.58 6.14 -8.26
CA ALA A 109 -2.20 4.80 -8.69
C ALA A 109 -3.26 4.23 -9.64
N GLU A 110 -2.81 3.63 -10.73
CA GLU A 110 -3.68 2.86 -11.61
C GLU A 110 -4.32 1.71 -10.80
N VAL A 111 -5.60 1.46 -11.06
CA VAL A 111 -6.27 0.30 -10.47
C VAL A 111 -5.63 -0.98 -10.99
N PRO A 112 -5.55 -2.06 -10.20
CA PRO A 112 -4.92 -3.30 -10.65
C PRO A 112 -5.50 -3.81 -11.97
N ALA A 113 -4.64 -4.36 -12.83
CA ALA A 113 -5.06 -4.92 -14.11
C ALA A 113 -6.17 -5.97 -13.94
N GLY A 114 -7.20 -5.92 -14.79
CA GLY A 114 -8.39 -6.76 -14.67
C GLY A 114 -9.48 -6.19 -13.76
N ALA A 115 -9.27 -5.04 -13.11
CA ALA A 115 -10.33 -4.32 -12.44
C ALA A 115 -11.44 -3.90 -13.43
N LEU A 116 -12.68 -3.84 -12.93
CA LEU A 116 -13.81 -3.30 -13.68
C LEU A 116 -13.57 -1.81 -13.99
N ALA A 117 -13.86 -1.40 -15.23
CA ALA A 117 -13.75 -0.04 -15.71
C ALA A 117 -14.89 0.85 -15.18
N TRP A 118 -14.99 0.94 -13.85
CA TRP A 118 -15.98 1.75 -13.15
C TRP A 118 -15.38 3.09 -12.77
N PRO A 119 -16.08 4.21 -13.03
CA PRO A 119 -15.57 5.53 -12.71
C PRO A 119 -15.40 5.73 -11.21
N GLU A 120 -15.92 4.85 -10.36
CA GLU A 120 -15.81 4.93 -8.91
C GLU A 120 -14.63 4.14 -8.35
N SER A 121 -13.85 3.47 -9.19
CA SER A 121 -12.56 2.86 -8.83
C SER A 121 -11.43 3.89 -8.92
N GLY A 122 -10.44 3.85 -8.04
CA GLY A 122 -9.30 4.78 -8.08
C GLY A 122 -8.61 4.99 -6.74
N VAL A 123 -7.99 6.16 -6.57
CA VAL A 123 -7.29 6.52 -5.32
C VAL A 123 -7.88 7.78 -4.70
N TRP A 124 -8.03 7.78 -3.38
CA TRP A 124 -8.47 8.91 -2.57
C TRP A 124 -7.41 9.26 -1.53
N LEU A 125 -7.23 10.56 -1.34
CA LEU A 125 -6.54 11.14 -0.20
C LEU A 125 -7.58 11.47 0.87
N ILE A 126 -7.33 11.01 2.09
CA ILE A 126 -8.15 11.32 3.26
C ILE A 126 -7.26 11.97 4.30
N GLU A 127 -7.58 13.19 4.69
CA GLU A 127 -6.82 13.98 5.66
C GLU A 127 -7.65 14.18 6.92
N THR A 128 -7.06 13.85 8.07
CA THR A 128 -7.68 13.98 9.40
C THR A 128 -6.75 14.75 10.34
N ALA A 129 -7.22 15.05 11.56
CA ALA A 129 -6.36 15.62 12.60
C ALA A 129 -5.18 14.69 12.96
N ASP A 130 -5.40 13.37 12.85
CA ASP A 130 -4.42 12.33 13.19
C ASP A 130 -3.45 12.00 12.04
N GLY A 131 -3.61 12.69 10.90
CA GLY A 131 -2.74 12.58 9.74
C GLY A 131 -3.45 12.16 8.46
N THR A 132 -2.65 11.67 7.51
CA THR A 132 -3.08 11.39 6.14
C THR A 132 -3.21 9.89 5.88
N SER A 133 -4.25 9.51 5.15
CA SER A 133 -4.44 8.18 4.60
C SER A 133 -4.59 8.25 3.08
N ARG A 134 -4.12 7.21 2.39
CA ARG A 134 -4.45 6.94 0.99
C ARG A 134 -5.25 5.66 0.90
N LEU A 135 -6.35 5.73 0.16
CA LEU A 135 -7.24 4.61 -0.13
C LEU A 135 -7.20 4.33 -1.62
N LEU A 136 -6.93 3.09 -2.01
CA LEU A 136 -7.25 2.55 -3.33
C LEU A 136 -8.49 1.66 -3.18
N VAL A 137 -9.56 1.95 -3.91
CA VAL A 137 -10.75 1.07 -4.00
C VAL A 137 -11.02 0.70 -5.45
N TRP A 138 -11.35 -0.56 -5.68
CA TRP A 138 -11.69 -1.09 -6.99
C TRP A 138 -12.58 -2.33 -6.89
N ALA A 139 -13.09 -2.79 -8.02
CA ALA A 139 -13.85 -4.03 -8.12
C ALA A 139 -13.24 -4.95 -9.19
N HIS A 140 -13.33 -6.26 -8.99
CA HIS A 140 -13.00 -7.31 -9.96
C HIS A 140 -14.01 -8.45 -9.81
N GLY A 141 -14.68 -8.85 -10.89
CA GLY A 141 -15.78 -9.82 -10.81
C GLY A 141 -16.87 -9.30 -9.88
N LEU A 142 -17.31 -10.10 -8.91
CA LEU A 142 -18.23 -9.70 -7.84
C LEU A 142 -17.52 -9.44 -6.50
N THR A 143 -16.26 -8.99 -6.54
CA THR A 143 -15.49 -8.67 -5.33
C THR A 143 -15.07 -7.21 -5.34
N LEU A 144 -15.34 -6.51 -4.24
CA LEU A 144 -14.85 -5.17 -3.95
C LEU A 144 -13.59 -5.28 -3.10
N TYR A 145 -12.56 -4.50 -3.44
CA TYR A 145 -11.29 -4.47 -2.74
C TYR A 145 -10.99 -3.06 -2.24
N GLN A 146 -10.40 -2.97 -1.05
CA GLN A 146 -9.87 -1.74 -0.47
C GLN A 146 -8.43 -1.97 -0.02
N ALA A 147 -7.53 -1.11 -0.46
CA ALA A 147 -6.16 -1.03 0.03
C ALA A 147 -5.94 0.33 0.69
N VAL A 148 -5.45 0.36 1.93
CA VAL A 148 -5.26 1.58 2.70
C VAL A 148 -3.84 1.65 3.23
N VAL A 149 -3.23 2.83 3.10
CA VAL A 149 -1.99 3.19 3.77
C VAL A 149 -2.25 4.43 4.62
N ARG A 150 -1.86 4.40 5.90
CA ARG A 150 -2.11 5.46 6.87
C ARG A 150 -0.87 5.75 7.70
N GLY A 151 -0.65 7.04 7.98
CA GLY A 151 0.32 7.48 8.99
C GLY A 151 1.53 8.19 8.40
N GLY A 152 2.71 7.81 8.90
CA GLY A 152 4.05 8.42 8.84
C GLY A 152 4.48 9.36 7.68
N ALA A 153 5.70 9.88 7.83
CA ALA A 153 6.36 10.59 6.73
C ALA A 153 6.44 9.69 5.49
N ASN A 154 6.34 10.28 4.29
CA ASN A 154 6.42 9.57 2.99
C ASN A 154 5.26 8.62 2.65
N THR A 155 4.09 8.74 3.32
CA THR A 155 2.87 7.96 2.99
C THR A 155 2.46 8.00 1.51
N ALA A 156 2.91 8.98 0.72
CA ALA A 156 2.67 9.02 -0.72
C ALA A 156 3.43 7.93 -1.49
N GLU A 157 4.75 7.93 -1.36
CA GLU A 157 5.64 6.99 -2.03
C GLU A 157 5.39 5.56 -1.56
N VAL A 158 5.19 5.39 -0.26
CA VAL A 158 4.91 4.10 0.36
C VAL A 158 3.57 3.52 -0.11
N ALA A 159 2.53 4.37 -0.23
CA ALA A 159 1.26 3.94 -0.79
C ALA A 159 1.37 3.55 -2.26
N GLN A 160 2.14 4.31 -3.06
CA GLN A 160 2.36 3.98 -4.46
C GLN A 160 3.01 2.60 -4.60
N ARG A 161 4.05 2.30 -3.81
CA ARG A 161 4.69 0.97 -3.81
C ARG A 161 3.73 -0.14 -3.38
N PHE A 162 2.94 0.09 -2.33
CA PHE A 162 1.94 -0.89 -1.89
C PHE A 162 0.89 -1.16 -2.96
N PHE A 163 0.37 -0.11 -3.60
CA PHE A 163 -0.66 -0.22 -4.63
C PHE A 163 -0.14 -0.87 -5.92
N HIS A 164 1.09 -0.54 -6.36
CA HIS A 164 1.73 -1.21 -7.49
C HIS A 164 2.01 -2.70 -7.24
N GLY A 165 2.16 -3.10 -5.97
CA GLY A 165 2.33 -4.49 -5.58
C GLY A 165 1.06 -5.34 -5.63
N LEU A 166 -0.10 -4.77 -6.02
CA LEU A 166 -1.38 -5.46 -6.13
C LEU A 166 -1.59 -5.97 -7.56
N SER A 167 -1.85 -7.26 -7.71
CA SER A 167 -2.21 -7.85 -9.01
C SER A 167 -3.22 -8.97 -8.85
N HIS A 168 -4.17 -9.08 -9.77
CA HIS A 168 -5.08 -10.21 -9.79
C HIS A 168 -4.38 -11.47 -10.31
N THR A 169 -4.62 -12.59 -9.65
CA THR A 169 -4.18 -13.89 -10.16
C THR A 169 -5.14 -14.33 -11.26
N GLN A 170 -4.62 -14.63 -12.45
CA GLN A 170 -5.42 -15.27 -13.49
C GLN A 170 -5.77 -16.69 -13.04
N HIS A 171 -7.06 -17.03 -13.13
CA HIS A 171 -7.56 -18.39 -13.03
C HIS A 171 -7.94 -18.89 -14.42
#